data_AF-K1RPG6-F1
#
_entry.id   AF-K1RPG6-F1
#
_cell.length_a   1.000
_cell.length_b   1.000
_cell.length_c   1.000
_cell.angle_alpha   90.00
_cell.angle_beta   90.00
_cell.angle_gamma   90.00
#
_symmetry.space_group_name_H-M   'P 1'
#
loop_
_entity.id
_entity.type
_entity.pdbx_description
1 polymer ?
#
loop_
_entity_poly.entity_id
_entity_poly.type
_entity_poly.pdbx_seq_one_letter_code
_entity_poly.pdbx_strand_id
1 'polypeptide(L)' 'NAMFRVELENGHIVLAHISGKLRMNYIKILPGDKVTIEMSPYDLSKGRIIWRDK' A
#
# COMPACT_ATOMS: atom_id res chain seq x y z
N ASN A 1 13.08 -3.50 -2.07
CA ASN A 1 12.37 -4.09 -0.91
C ASN A 1 11.69 -2.99 -0.10
N ALA A 2 10.84 -2.19 -0.73
CA ALA A 2 10.15 -1.08 -0.05
C ALA A 2 8.78 -1.59 0.44
N MET A 3 8.75 -2.06 1.68
CA MET A 3 7.53 -2.46 2.39
C MET A 3 7.03 -1.27 3.20
N PHE A 4 5.75 -0.97 3.09
CA PHE A 4 5.07 0.09 3.81
C PHE A 4 4.07 -0.54 4.76
N ARG A 5 3.98 0.06 5.94
CA ARG A 5 2.97 -0.29 6.92
C ARG A 5 1.77 0.62 6.67
N VAL A 6 0.64 0.04 6.31
CA VAL A 6 -0.59 0.79 6.06
C VAL A 6 -1.64 0.36 7.07
N GLU A 7 -2.26 1.34 7.69
CA GLU A 7 -3.37 1.17 8.60
C GLU A 7 -4.66 1.30 7.80
N LEU A 8 -5.49 0.26 7.85
CA LEU A 8 -6.83 0.27 7.28
C LEU A 8 -7.81 0.93 8.26
N GLU A 9 -8.90 1.46 7.75
CA GLU A 9 -9.98 2.04 8.57
C GLU A 9 -10.56 1.04 9.58
N ASN A 10 -10.41 -0.26 9.33
CA ASN A 10 -10.83 -1.33 10.22
C ASN A 10 -9.87 -1.56 11.41
N GLY A 11 -8.80 -0.78 11.55
CA GLY A 11 -7.75 -0.94 12.58
C GLY A 11 -6.75 -2.07 12.29
N HIS A 12 -6.84 -2.68 11.11
CA HIS A 12 -5.90 -3.71 10.67
C HIS A 12 -4.66 -3.08 10.07
N ILE A 13 -3.50 -3.61 10.46
CA ILE A 13 -2.21 -3.15 9.96
C ILE A 13 -1.70 -4.14 8.92
N VAL A 14 -1.50 -3.64 7.70
CA VAL A 14 -1.10 -4.45 6.56
C VAL A 14 0.29 -4.06 6.10
N LEU A 15 1.09 -5.07 5.77
CA LEU A 15 2.36 -4.88 5.09
C LEU A 15 2.12 -4.87 3.59
N ALA A 16 2.22 -3.70 2.98
CA ALA A 16 2.01 -3.52 1.57
C ALA A 16 3.32 -3.20 0.84
N HIS A 17 3.49 -3.75 -0.35
CA HIS A 17 4.59 -3.36 -1.25
C HIS A 17 4.07 -2.45 -2.35
N ILE A 18 4.93 -1.55 -2.82
CA ILE A 18 4.60 -0.69 -3.95
C ILE A 18 4.54 -1.53 -5.23
N SER A 19 3.50 -1.35 -6.05
CA SER A 19 3.49 -1.91 -7.40
C SER A 19 4.60 -1.30 -8.28
N GLY A 20 5.11 -2.08 -9.24
CA GLY A 20 6.17 -1.62 -10.15
C GLY A 20 5.80 -0.35 -10.92
N LYS A 21 4.51 -0.15 -11.21
CA LYS A 21 3.98 1.02 -11.93
C LYS A 21 4.21 2.32 -11.15
N LEU A 22 3.89 2.35 -9.86
CA LEU A 22 4.17 3.52 -9.00
C LEU A 22 5.67 3.82 -8.91
N ARG A 23 6.50 2.77 -8.88
CA ARG A 23 7.95 2.90 -8.82
C ARG A 23 8.52 3.51 -10.11
N MET A 24 7.99 3.13 -11.27
CA MET A 24 8.33 3.74 -12.57
C MET A 24 7.88 5.20 -12.66
N ASN A 25 6.72 5.54 -12.09
CA ASN A 25 6.20 6.90 -12.06
C ASN A 25 6.79 7.78 -10.94
N TYR A 26 7.81 7.29 -10.21
CA TYR A 26 8.47 8.00 -9.10
C TYR A 26 7.51 8.53 -8.02
N ILE A 27 6.38 7.85 -7.80
CA ILE A 27 5.42 8.24 -6.78
C ILE A 27 6.02 7.90 -5.41
N LYS A 28 6.36 8.94 -4.66
CA LYS A 28 6.79 8.82 -3.25
C LYS A 28 5.55 8.63 -2.39
N ILE A 29 5.58 7.68 -1.48
CA ILE A 29 4.56 7.50 -0.45
C ILE A 29 5.12 8.10 0.83
N LEU A 30 4.44 9.08 1.39
CA LEU A 30 4.75 9.70 2.67
C LEU A 30 3.78 9.18 3.73
N PRO A 31 4.21 9.11 5.01
CA PRO A 31 3.29 8.79 6.10
C PRO A 31 2.18 9.85 6.16
N GLY A 32 0.92 9.41 6.16
CA GLY A 32 -0.27 10.27 6.11
C GLY A 32 -0.97 10.34 4.76
N ASP A 33 -0.34 9.82 3.70
CA ASP A 33 -1.00 9.71 2.38
C ASP A 33 -2.08 8.63 2.36
N LYS A 34 -3.19 8.93 1.69
CA LYS A 34 -4.21 7.93 1.39
C LYS A 34 -3.77 7.08 0.20
N VAL A 35 -3.76 5.77 0.40
CA VAL A 35 -3.35 4.81 -0.62
C VAL A 35 -4.40 3.74 -0.80
N THR A 36 -4.62 3.33 -2.05
CA THR A 36 -5.49 2.20 -2.36
C THR A 36 -4.64 0.94 -2.44
N ILE A 37 -5.02 -0.05 -1.64
CA ILE A 37 -4.34 -1.33 -1.55
C ILE A 37 -5.25 -2.42 -2.07
N GLU A 38 -4.69 -3.31 -2.87
CA GLU A 38 -5.31 -4.58 -3.22
C GLU A 38 -4.80 -5.64 -2.23
N MET A 39 -5.71 -6.24 -1.46
CA MET A 39 -5.39 -7.31 -0.52
C MET A 39 -5.51 -8.67 -1.20
N SER A 40 -4.65 -9.60 -0.80
CA SER A 40 -4.82 -11.00 -1.22
C SER A 40 -5.98 -11.62 -0.43
N PRO A 41 -6.92 -12.34 -1.08
CA PRO A 41 -8.06 -12.95 -0.40
C PRO A 41 -7.65 -14.04 0.60
N TYR A 42 -6.41 -14.53 0.52
CA TYR A 42 -5.85 -15.56 1.39
C TYR A 42 -5.11 -14.99 2.61
N ASP A 43 -4.55 -13.78 2.49
CA ASP A 43 -3.70 -13.16 3.51
C ASP A 43 -4.05 -11.67 3.63
N LEU A 44 -4.91 -11.36 4.60
CA LEU A 44 -5.32 -9.98 4.92
C LEU A 44 -4.16 -9.13 5.48
N SER A 45 -3.03 -9.74 5.84
CA SER A 45 -1.84 -9.06 6.37
C SER A 45 -0.89 -8.56 5.28
N LYS A 46 -1.10 -8.97 4.02
CA LYS A 46 -0.25 -8.59 2.88
C LYS A 46 -1.08 -7.90 1.80
N GLY A 47 -0.54 -6.80 1.30
CA GLY A 47 -1.19 -5.99 0.28
C GLY A 47 -0.25 -5.53 -0.82
N ARG A 48 -0.85 -5.05 -1.90
CA ARG A 48 -0.16 -4.36 -2.98
C ARG A 48 -0.75 -2.97 -3.16
N ILE A 49 0.10 -1.94 -3.11
CA ILE A 49 -0.33 -0.57 -3.33
C ILE A 49 -0.49 -0.33 -4.83
N ILE A 50 -1.74 -0.11 -5.26
CA ILE A 50 -2.09 0.09 -6.67
C ILE A 50 -2.19 1.57 -7.04
N TRP A 51 -2.54 2.42 -6.07
CA TRP A 51 -2.79 3.82 -6.30
C TRP A 51 -2.51 4.65 -5.05
N ARG A 52 -2.16 5.91 -5.26
CA ARG A 52 -2.07 6.94 -4.23
C ARG A 52 -3.06 8.04 -4.60
N ASP A 53 -3.99 8.33 -3.72
CA ASP A 53 -4.88 9.48 -3.87
C ASP A 53 -4.24 10.72 -3.23
N LYS A 54 -4.59 11.92 -3.71
CA LYS A 54 -3.95 13.18 -3.33
C LYS A 54 -4.73 13.93 -2.25
#